data_AF-A0A5N0I2P1-F1
#
_entry.id   AF-A0A5N0I2P1-F1
#
_cell.length_a   1.000
_cell.length_b   1.000
_cell.length_c   1.000
_cell.angle_alpha   90.00
_cell.angle_beta   90.00
_cell.angle_gamma   90.00
#
_symmetry.space_group_name_H-M   'P 1'
#
loop_
_entity.id
_entity.type
_entity.pdbx_description
1 polymer ?
#
loop_
_entity_poly.entity_id
_entity_poly.type
_entity_poly.pdbx_seq_one_letter_code
_entity_poly.pdbx_strand_id
1 'polypeptide(L)'
;MCIPRFANLGKSRFFRLVVVAATLLTLDGCAPVVPYDGPYDGPSDDIDTSPPATTSVLSQVPRPYPTFQPKMPPPARHLFVADISALPPDQKRLQVTLQGIVNRSQPRVYLIWGPNDQFWLQQMRQQGQTDTPNVVEQPLSLVDLFRNDIHGAVVPDPQVYVSPDIAVNIAAVENLVVATPALARDLHLPIRVDLRGHFANDVQALAHLRTELAPKMNPYLFLSLAPDELADGAEDQIIAARGITFWITVPKEKSAPGANTAGEKGQIEKLFAATPLAGVVRGFWWNGPGRGLGEADGVRLASEFGKVTVVSNHIHNLSVFSGVPLTKLDQKFVPPRKLDRSKIYLSFTISDGDNLNTWQDFFSNWFESPYHGKFAVGWGMG
;
A
#
# COMPACT_ATOMS: atom_id res chain seq x y z
N MET A 1 -0.72 -43.82 -21.61
CA MET A 1 -0.50 -45.26 -21.88
C MET A 1 0.86 -45.62 -21.29
N CYS A 2 0.86 -46.29 -20.13
CA CYS A 2 1.93 -47.07 -19.49
C CYS A 2 1.55 -47.20 -18.01
N ILE A 3 1.28 -48.43 -17.59
CA ILE A 3 0.78 -48.82 -16.27
C ILE A 3 1.96 -49.43 -15.49
N PRO A 4 2.20 -49.04 -14.22
CA PRO A 4 2.91 -49.88 -13.29
C PRO A 4 1.93 -50.63 -12.37
N ARG A 5 2.23 -51.92 -12.17
CA ARG A 5 1.48 -52.89 -11.37
C ARG A 5 1.49 -52.54 -9.88
N PHE A 6 0.32 -52.59 -9.24
CA PHE A 6 0.17 -52.64 -7.79
C PHE A 6 0.51 -54.05 -7.28
N ALA A 7 1.36 -54.13 -6.25
CA ALA A 7 1.54 -55.33 -5.43
C ALA A 7 0.50 -55.33 -4.29
N ASN A 8 -0.24 -56.44 -4.22
CA ASN A 8 -1.22 -56.76 -3.19
C ASN A 8 -0.55 -56.98 -1.83
N LEU A 9 -1.01 -56.28 -0.78
CA LEU A 9 -0.89 -56.74 0.60
C LEU A 9 -2.20 -56.47 1.36
N GLY A 10 -2.86 -57.57 1.76
CA GLY A 10 -3.49 -57.71 3.09
C GLY A 10 -4.78 -56.94 3.39
N LYS A 11 -5.91 -57.64 3.32
CA LYS A 11 -7.20 -57.24 3.90
C LYS A 11 -7.11 -57.08 5.43
N SER A 12 -7.60 -55.96 5.98
CA SER A 12 -8.24 -55.88 7.30
C SER A 12 -9.25 -54.71 7.37
N ARG A 13 -10.20 -54.78 8.30
CA ARG A 13 -11.58 -54.28 8.22
C ARG A 13 -11.79 -52.78 8.51
N PHE A 14 -12.74 -52.19 7.76
CA PHE A 14 -13.76 -51.17 8.13
C PHE A 14 -13.35 -49.85 8.81
N PHE A 15 -13.51 -48.74 8.08
CA PHE A 15 -14.39 -47.62 8.45
C PHE A 15 -14.83 -46.90 7.15
N ARG A 16 -16.15 -46.71 6.96
CA ARG A 16 -16.70 -45.92 5.84
C ARG A 16 -16.37 -44.44 6.08
N LEU A 17 -15.32 -43.94 5.45
CA LEU A 17 -15.11 -42.50 5.30
C LEU A 17 -15.94 -42.04 4.09
N VAL A 18 -17.02 -41.29 4.34
CA VAL A 18 -17.71 -40.57 3.28
C VAL A 18 -16.82 -39.38 2.91
N VAL A 19 -16.07 -39.53 1.82
CA VAL A 19 -15.33 -38.42 1.21
C VAL A 19 -16.33 -37.57 0.44
N VAL A 20 -16.63 -36.38 0.96
CA VAL A 20 -17.29 -35.33 0.17
C VAL A 20 -16.23 -34.76 -0.75
N ALA A 21 -16.26 -35.16 -2.02
CA ALA A 21 -15.43 -34.57 -3.06
C ALA A 21 -15.96 -33.17 -3.36
N ALA A 22 -15.22 -32.14 -2.95
CA ALA A 22 -15.40 -30.79 -3.48
C ALA A 22 -14.47 -30.64 -4.68
N THR A 23 -15.06 -30.40 -5.84
CA THR A 23 -14.36 -30.12 -7.10
C THR A 23 -13.68 -28.75 -7.00
N LEU A 24 -12.37 -28.75 -6.73
CA LEU A 24 -11.49 -27.60 -6.95
C LEU A 24 -10.99 -27.67 -8.39
N LEU A 25 -11.42 -26.70 -9.21
CA LEU A 25 -10.81 -26.42 -10.50
C LEU A 25 -9.34 -26.04 -10.27
N THR A 26 -8.45 -26.87 -10.80
CA THR A 26 -7.00 -26.72 -10.76
C THR A 26 -6.57 -25.57 -11.65
N LEU A 27 -5.94 -24.54 -11.07
CA LEU A 27 -4.95 -23.73 -11.78
C LEU A 27 -3.59 -24.42 -11.58
N ASP A 28 -3.01 -24.87 -12.69
CA ASP A 28 -1.74 -25.56 -12.77
C ASP A 28 -0.58 -24.74 -12.18
N GLY A 29 0.25 -25.37 -11.35
CA GLY A 29 1.51 -24.75 -10.91
C GLY A 29 2.16 -25.25 -9.61
N CYS A 30 1.90 -26.46 -9.13
CA CYS A 30 2.68 -27.01 -8.00
C CYS A 30 3.93 -27.73 -8.52
N ALA A 31 5.10 -27.11 -8.32
CA ALA A 31 6.37 -27.83 -8.41
C ALA A 31 6.43 -28.92 -7.32
N PRO A 32 6.95 -30.13 -7.62
CA PRO A 32 7.05 -31.18 -6.63
C PRO A 32 8.09 -30.83 -5.56
N VAL A 33 7.72 -30.96 -4.29
CA VAL A 33 8.65 -30.94 -3.16
C VAL A 33 9.53 -32.19 -3.26
N VAL A 34 10.81 -31.99 -3.56
CA VAL A 34 11.83 -33.05 -3.48
C VAL A 34 12.27 -33.13 -2.01
N PRO A 35 12.18 -34.30 -1.33
CA PRO A 35 12.77 -34.47 0.00
C PRO A 35 14.29 -34.29 -0.09
N TYR A 36 14.83 -33.36 0.69
CA TYR A 36 16.27 -33.18 0.83
C TYR A 36 16.81 -34.21 1.83
N ASP A 37 17.51 -35.23 1.34
CA ASP A 37 18.18 -36.28 2.13
C ASP A 37 19.69 -36.00 2.33
N GLY A 38 20.12 -34.75 2.22
CA GLY A 38 21.51 -34.36 2.49
C GLY A 38 21.79 -34.20 3.99
N PRO A 39 23.02 -34.43 4.48
CA PRO A 39 23.38 -34.11 5.85
C PRO A 39 23.16 -32.61 6.09
N TYR A 40 22.46 -32.29 7.18
CA TYR A 40 22.23 -30.94 7.65
C TYR A 40 23.51 -30.47 8.34
N ASP A 41 24.38 -29.75 7.62
CA ASP A 41 25.46 -29.01 8.25
C ASP A 41 24.82 -27.81 8.97
N GLY A 42 24.68 -27.93 10.29
CA GLY A 42 24.11 -26.87 11.13
C GLY A 42 24.88 -25.55 10.99
N PRO A 43 24.25 -24.42 11.38
CA PRO A 43 24.97 -23.14 11.39
C PRO A 43 26.21 -23.26 12.27
N SER A 44 27.35 -22.77 11.78
CA SER A 44 28.57 -22.64 12.57
C SER A 44 28.28 -21.92 13.89
N ASP A 45 28.73 -22.51 15.00
CA ASP A 45 28.52 -22.04 16.39
C ASP A 45 29.14 -20.66 16.74
N ASP A 46 29.50 -19.85 15.75
CA ASP A 46 29.93 -18.46 15.95
C ASP A 46 28.69 -17.55 16.09
N ILE A 47 27.90 -17.79 17.14
CA ILE A 47 26.93 -16.80 17.61
C ILE A 47 27.73 -15.71 18.32
N ASP A 48 27.79 -14.53 17.72
CA ASP A 48 28.28 -13.34 18.41
C ASP A 48 27.38 -13.06 19.64
N THR A 49 27.92 -13.39 20.82
CA THR A 49 27.28 -13.17 22.12
C THR A 49 27.58 -11.78 22.69
N SER A 50 28.22 -10.91 21.91
CA SER A 50 28.45 -9.52 22.32
C SER A 50 27.10 -8.87 22.61
N PRO A 51 26.94 -8.20 23.77
CA PRO A 51 25.73 -7.43 24.03
C PRO A 51 25.57 -6.39 22.90
N PRO A 52 24.35 -6.22 22.33
CA PRO A 52 24.12 -5.21 21.31
C PRO A 52 24.60 -3.86 21.84
N ALA A 53 25.32 -3.12 21.01
CA ALA A 53 25.91 -1.82 21.38
C ALA A 53 24.87 -0.97 22.10
N THR A 54 25.10 -0.71 23.39
CA THR A 54 24.10 -0.26 24.37
C THR A 54 23.67 1.20 24.24
N THR A 55 24.08 1.91 23.18
CA THR A 55 23.71 3.31 22.97
C THR A 55 23.63 3.67 21.48
N SER A 56 22.86 2.92 20.70
CA SER A 56 22.25 3.53 19.52
C SER A 56 21.14 4.46 20.00
N VAL A 57 21.46 5.74 20.21
CA VAL A 57 20.43 6.78 20.43
C VAL A 57 19.71 6.95 19.09
N LEU A 58 18.68 6.14 18.89
CA LEU A 58 17.82 6.25 17.73
C LEU A 58 17.16 7.62 17.75
N SER A 59 17.19 8.32 16.62
CA SER A 59 16.52 9.61 16.47
C SER A 59 15.03 9.44 16.78
N GLN A 60 14.62 9.86 17.97
CA GLN A 60 13.22 9.89 18.36
C GLN A 60 12.68 11.29 18.12
N VAL A 61 12.51 11.65 16.85
CA VAL A 61 11.73 12.83 16.48
C VAL A 61 10.31 12.60 16.99
N PRO A 62 9.74 13.43 17.88
CA PRO A 62 8.38 13.19 18.36
C PRO A 62 7.40 13.12 17.18
N ARG A 63 6.49 12.14 17.21
CA ARG A 63 5.45 12.03 16.19
C ARG A 63 4.56 13.28 16.22
N PRO A 64 4.28 13.93 15.07
CA PRO A 64 3.48 15.17 15.05
C PRO A 64 1.97 14.94 15.25
N TYR A 65 1.55 13.70 15.49
CA TYR A 65 0.16 13.27 15.67
C TYR A 65 0.08 12.11 16.67
N PRO A 66 -1.05 11.94 17.38
CA PRO A 66 -1.17 10.98 18.49
C PRO A 66 -1.38 9.52 18.05
N THR A 67 -1.71 9.28 16.79
CA THR A 67 -2.02 7.96 16.23
C THR A 67 -0.81 7.32 15.56
N PHE A 68 -0.87 6.02 15.29
CA PHE A 68 0.23 5.30 14.62
C PHE A 68 0.47 5.77 13.18
N GLN A 69 -0.61 6.08 12.45
CA GLN A 69 -0.59 6.73 11.13
C GLN A 69 -1.28 8.09 11.23
N PRO A 70 -0.96 9.07 10.36
CA PRO A 70 -1.60 10.37 10.41
C PRO A 70 -3.08 10.26 10.04
N LYS A 71 -3.91 10.99 10.78
CA LYS A 71 -5.32 11.18 10.47
C LYS A 71 -5.54 12.59 9.96
N MET A 72 -6.24 12.73 8.84
CA MET A 72 -6.70 14.06 8.42
C MET A 72 -7.79 14.57 9.37
N PRO A 73 -8.09 15.87 9.38
CA PRO A 73 -9.24 16.39 10.10
C PRO A 73 -10.57 15.79 9.61
N PRO A 74 -11.67 15.92 10.35
CA PRO A 74 -12.98 15.46 9.89
C PRO A 74 -13.34 16.02 8.51
N PRO A 75 -13.89 15.18 7.60
CA PRO A 75 -14.26 15.63 6.27
C PRO A 75 -15.32 16.73 6.32
N ALA A 76 -15.31 17.60 5.31
CA ALA A 76 -16.39 18.54 5.08
C ALA A 76 -17.71 17.77 4.89
N ARG A 77 -18.82 18.33 5.39
CA ARG A 77 -20.13 17.68 5.26
C ARG A 77 -20.52 17.48 3.80
N HIS A 78 -20.23 18.46 2.94
CA HIS A 78 -20.47 18.37 1.49
C HIS A 78 -19.15 18.22 0.76
N LEU A 79 -18.81 16.99 0.36
CA LEU A 79 -17.63 16.69 -0.45
C LEU A 79 -17.88 17.06 -1.92
N PHE A 80 -16.86 17.57 -2.60
CA PHE A 80 -16.80 17.65 -4.05
C PHE A 80 -16.42 16.27 -4.59
N VAL A 81 -17.32 15.67 -5.36
CA VAL A 81 -17.18 14.29 -5.85
C VAL A 81 -17.03 14.31 -7.37
N ALA A 82 -15.94 13.76 -7.87
CA ALA A 82 -15.69 13.63 -9.31
C ALA A 82 -15.42 12.16 -9.67
N ASP A 83 -16.01 11.70 -10.77
CA ASP A 83 -15.71 10.40 -11.36
C ASP A 83 -14.49 10.51 -12.27
N ILE A 84 -13.39 9.86 -11.87
CA ILE A 84 -12.14 9.86 -12.61
C ILE A 84 -11.84 8.53 -13.28
N SER A 85 -12.76 7.55 -13.20
CA SER A 85 -12.55 6.17 -13.66
C SER A 85 -12.12 6.11 -15.13
N ALA A 86 -12.69 6.97 -15.97
CA ALA A 86 -12.44 7.07 -17.41
C ALA A 86 -11.27 8.00 -17.79
N LEU A 87 -10.63 8.70 -16.84
CA LEU A 87 -9.51 9.59 -17.15
C LEU A 87 -8.25 8.78 -17.49
N PRO A 88 -7.37 9.32 -18.37
CA PRO A 88 -6.06 8.73 -18.61
C PRO A 88 -5.16 8.83 -17.36
N PRO A 89 -4.11 7.99 -17.25
CA PRO A 89 -3.27 7.91 -16.05
C PRO A 89 -2.63 9.23 -15.60
N ASP A 90 -2.22 10.08 -16.53
CA ASP A 90 -1.61 11.38 -16.21
C ASP A 90 -2.62 12.34 -15.58
N GLN A 91 -3.86 12.34 -16.07
CA GLN A 91 -4.96 13.10 -15.47
C GLN A 91 -5.38 12.53 -14.11
N LYS A 92 -5.43 11.19 -13.95
CA LYS A 92 -5.69 10.55 -12.65
C LYS A 92 -4.66 10.98 -11.60
N ARG A 93 -3.37 10.94 -11.94
CA ARG A 93 -2.28 11.39 -11.05
C ARG A 93 -2.40 12.86 -10.66
N LEU A 94 -2.73 13.73 -11.61
CA LEU A 94 -3.00 15.13 -11.31
C LEU A 94 -4.15 15.28 -10.29
N GLN A 95 -5.24 14.53 -10.48
CA GLN A 95 -6.41 14.61 -9.59
C GLN A 95 -6.12 14.10 -8.18
N VAL A 96 -5.32 13.04 -8.05
CA VAL A 96 -4.91 12.48 -6.74
C VAL A 96 -3.97 13.42 -6.00
N THR A 97 -3.03 14.02 -6.72
CA THR A 97 -2.11 15.00 -6.11
C THR A 97 -2.88 16.24 -5.65
N LEU A 98 -3.84 16.72 -6.44
CA LEU A 98 -4.76 17.77 -6.04
C LEU A 98 -5.58 17.36 -4.80
N GLN A 99 -6.17 16.17 -4.81
CA GLN A 99 -6.95 15.64 -3.68
C GLN A 99 -6.14 15.65 -2.39
N GLY A 100 -4.91 15.12 -2.41
CA GLY A 100 -4.04 15.08 -1.25
C GLY A 100 -3.72 16.47 -0.71
N ILE A 101 -3.44 17.44 -1.58
CA ILE A 101 -3.16 18.83 -1.18
C ILE A 101 -4.40 19.46 -0.54
N VAL A 102 -5.55 19.37 -1.22
CA VAL A 102 -6.81 19.98 -0.77
C VAL A 102 -7.29 19.37 0.55
N ASN A 103 -7.15 18.05 0.72
CA ASN A 103 -7.66 17.32 1.87
C ASN A 103 -6.80 17.45 3.13
N ARG A 104 -5.59 18.01 3.02
CA ARG A 104 -4.66 18.19 4.15
C ARG A 104 -5.25 18.99 5.32
N SER A 105 -5.91 20.11 5.03
CA SER A 105 -6.47 21.02 6.04
C SER A 105 -7.88 20.62 6.47
N GLN A 106 -8.66 20.13 5.52
CA GLN A 106 -9.97 19.52 5.72
C GLN A 106 -10.29 18.72 4.45
N PRO A 107 -10.63 17.42 4.56
CA PRO A 107 -11.02 16.64 3.40
C PRO A 107 -12.26 17.24 2.72
N ARG A 108 -12.11 17.66 1.47
CA ARG A 108 -13.14 18.33 0.64
C ARG A 108 -13.34 17.64 -0.71
N VAL A 109 -12.36 16.88 -1.19
CA VAL A 109 -12.39 16.19 -2.49
C VAL A 109 -12.45 14.68 -2.28
N TYR A 110 -13.37 14.03 -2.99
CA TYR A 110 -13.52 12.59 -3.04
C TYR A 110 -13.57 12.14 -4.49
N LEU A 111 -12.75 11.15 -4.85
CA LEU A 111 -12.59 10.69 -6.23
C LEU A 111 -13.21 9.31 -6.39
N ILE A 112 -14.07 9.14 -7.39
CA ILE A 112 -14.62 7.84 -7.77
C ILE A 112 -13.72 7.21 -8.82
N TRP A 113 -13.12 6.07 -8.47
CA TRP A 113 -12.31 5.26 -9.39
C TRP A 113 -13.10 4.07 -9.92
N GLY A 114 -14.06 3.60 -9.13
CA GLY A 114 -14.98 2.55 -9.52
C GLY A 114 -16.13 2.38 -8.53
N PRO A 115 -16.89 1.27 -8.65
CA PRO A 115 -18.06 1.02 -7.82
C PRO A 115 -17.81 0.99 -6.31
N ASN A 116 -16.63 0.52 -5.88
CA ASN A 116 -16.28 0.44 -4.46
C ASN A 116 -16.21 1.82 -3.81
N ASP A 117 -15.67 2.84 -4.49
CA ASP A 117 -15.67 4.21 -3.97
C ASP A 117 -17.09 4.76 -3.82
N GLN A 118 -17.98 4.44 -4.76
CA GLN A 118 -19.39 4.83 -4.65
C GLN A 118 -20.06 4.19 -3.43
N PHE A 119 -19.78 2.90 -3.20
CA PHE A 119 -20.26 2.18 -2.02
C PHE A 119 -19.78 2.86 -0.73
N TRP A 120 -18.48 3.14 -0.58
CA TRP A 120 -17.94 3.73 0.64
C TRP A 120 -18.41 5.17 0.87
N LEU A 121 -18.56 5.96 -0.19
CA LEU A 121 -19.18 7.28 -0.11
C LEU A 121 -20.64 7.17 0.39
N GLN A 122 -21.41 6.20 -0.11
CA GLN A 122 -22.76 5.95 0.35
C GLN A 122 -22.79 5.52 1.83
N GLN A 123 -21.86 4.65 2.27
CA GLN A 123 -21.75 4.25 3.67
C GLN A 123 -21.46 5.44 4.59
N MET A 124 -20.53 6.33 4.20
CA MET A 124 -20.25 7.55 4.95
C MET A 124 -21.50 8.44 5.10
N ARG A 125 -22.31 8.55 4.05
CA ARG A 125 -23.56 9.32 4.08
C ARG A 125 -24.61 8.69 4.99
N GLN A 126 -24.79 7.37 4.90
CA GLN A 126 -25.74 6.63 5.75
C GLN A 126 -25.37 6.72 7.23
N GLN A 127 -24.08 6.78 7.54
CA GLN A 127 -23.56 6.94 8.89
C GLN A 127 -23.58 8.40 9.39
N GLY A 128 -24.10 9.35 8.58
CA GLY A 128 -24.18 10.77 8.95
C GLY A 128 -22.85 11.51 8.96
N GLN A 129 -21.78 10.88 8.43
CA GLN A 129 -20.43 11.44 8.38
C GLN A 129 -20.32 12.55 7.32
N THR A 130 -21.10 12.42 6.24
CA THR A 130 -21.22 13.40 5.15
C THR A 130 -22.67 13.51 4.71
N ASP A 131 -23.00 14.59 4.02
CA ASP A 131 -24.31 14.90 3.47
C ASP A 131 -24.33 14.66 1.95
N THR A 132 -25.29 15.26 1.23
CA THR A 132 -25.33 15.21 -0.23
C THR A 132 -24.06 15.84 -0.82
N PRO A 133 -23.35 15.15 -1.73
CA PRO A 133 -22.12 15.66 -2.33
C PRO A 133 -22.39 16.74 -3.38
N ASN A 134 -21.41 17.62 -3.57
CA ASN A 134 -21.34 18.50 -4.73
C ASN A 134 -20.75 17.69 -5.90
N VAL A 135 -21.60 17.23 -6.81
CA VAL A 135 -21.14 16.45 -7.98
C VAL A 135 -20.42 17.37 -8.96
N VAL A 136 -19.21 16.97 -9.35
CA VAL A 136 -18.38 17.66 -10.34
C VAL A 136 -18.39 16.85 -11.62
N GLU A 137 -19.16 17.32 -12.61
CA GLU A 137 -19.38 16.60 -13.87
C GLU A 137 -18.13 16.53 -14.76
N GLN A 138 -17.30 17.57 -14.73
CA GLN A 138 -16.04 17.65 -15.48
C GLN A 138 -14.88 17.52 -14.50
N PRO A 139 -14.26 16.33 -14.34
CA PRO A 139 -13.33 16.10 -13.24
C PRO A 139 -12.19 17.11 -13.17
N LEU A 140 -11.57 17.45 -14.31
CA LEU A 140 -10.45 18.39 -14.35
C LEU A 140 -10.82 19.82 -13.89
N SER A 141 -12.11 20.17 -13.84
CA SER A 141 -12.56 21.46 -13.27
C SER A 141 -12.31 21.58 -11.76
N LEU A 142 -12.01 20.47 -11.06
CA LEU A 142 -11.51 20.51 -9.68
C LEU A 142 -10.28 21.41 -9.54
N VAL A 143 -9.43 21.48 -10.56
CA VAL A 143 -8.23 22.33 -10.56
C VAL A 143 -8.60 23.81 -10.45
N ASP A 144 -9.67 24.23 -11.12
CA ASP A 144 -10.15 25.61 -11.04
C ASP A 144 -10.85 25.89 -9.71
N LEU A 145 -11.67 24.94 -9.22
CA LEU A 145 -12.37 25.05 -7.94
C LEU A 145 -11.39 25.21 -6.76
N PHE A 146 -10.25 24.53 -6.83
CA PHE A 146 -9.23 24.51 -5.78
C PHE A 146 -7.92 25.21 -6.18
N ARG A 147 -7.99 26.14 -7.14
CA ARG A 147 -6.82 26.86 -7.66
C ARG A 147 -6.00 27.57 -6.58
N ASN A 148 -6.64 28.02 -5.51
CA ASN A 148 -6.00 28.70 -4.39
C ASN A 148 -5.28 27.75 -3.41
N ASP A 149 -5.56 26.44 -3.47
CA ASP A 149 -4.91 25.43 -2.64
C ASP A 149 -3.58 24.93 -3.26
N ILE A 150 -3.34 25.23 -4.55
CA ILE A 150 -2.16 24.78 -5.31
C ILE A 150 -1.34 25.95 -5.85
N HIS A 151 -0.03 25.76 -6.02
CA HIS A 151 0.91 26.81 -6.45
C HIS A 151 1.40 26.66 -7.90
N GLY A 152 1.00 25.58 -8.57
CA GLY A 152 1.40 25.25 -9.94
C GLY A 152 1.59 23.75 -10.13
N ALA A 153 2.44 23.38 -11.09
CA ALA A 153 2.73 22.00 -11.44
C ALA A 153 4.22 21.65 -11.29
N VAL A 154 4.47 20.37 -11.02
CA VAL A 154 5.78 19.71 -11.15
C VAL A 154 5.73 18.70 -12.29
N VAL A 155 6.74 18.72 -13.15
CA VAL A 155 6.87 17.82 -14.32
C VAL A 155 7.93 16.76 -14.04
N PRO A 156 7.60 15.45 -14.05
CA PRO A 156 8.59 14.39 -13.90
C PRO A 156 9.43 14.21 -15.17
N ASP A 157 10.63 13.67 -15.01
CA ASP A 157 11.54 13.30 -16.11
C ASP A 157 11.26 11.88 -16.61
N PRO A 158 10.87 11.69 -17.88
CA PRO A 158 10.67 10.35 -18.43
C PRO A 158 11.98 9.55 -18.61
N GLN A 159 13.16 10.18 -18.47
CA GLN A 159 14.47 9.50 -18.57
C GLN A 159 15.00 9.00 -17.22
N VAL A 160 14.25 9.20 -16.13
CA VAL A 160 14.58 8.74 -14.78
C VAL A 160 13.35 8.05 -14.22
N TYR A 161 13.44 6.73 -14.05
CA TYR A 161 12.27 5.89 -13.77
C TYR A 161 11.55 6.30 -12.49
N VAL A 162 12.28 6.61 -11.41
CA VAL A 162 11.70 7.05 -10.12
C VAL A 162 11.35 8.54 -10.07
N SER A 163 11.49 9.28 -11.18
CA SER A 163 11.18 10.72 -11.20
C SER A 163 9.72 11.04 -10.84
N PRO A 164 8.71 10.23 -11.21
CA PRO A 164 7.35 10.37 -10.70
C PRO A 164 7.24 10.37 -9.18
N ASP A 165 7.92 9.46 -8.48
CA ASP A 165 7.96 9.44 -7.02
C ASP A 165 8.55 10.75 -6.48
N ILE A 166 9.66 11.22 -7.06
CA ILE A 166 10.28 12.50 -6.68
C ILE A 166 9.32 13.67 -6.90
N ALA A 167 8.59 13.68 -8.03
CA ALA A 167 7.60 14.71 -8.32
C ALA A 167 6.47 14.71 -7.27
N VAL A 168 6.02 13.54 -6.81
CA VAL A 168 5.01 13.42 -5.73
C VAL A 168 5.54 13.97 -4.40
N ASN A 169 6.81 13.69 -4.08
CA ASN A 169 7.44 14.25 -2.88
C ASN A 169 7.51 15.80 -2.95
N ILE A 170 7.91 16.36 -4.09
CA ILE A 170 7.96 17.81 -4.33
C ILE A 170 6.55 18.41 -4.27
N ALA A 171 5.57 17.78 -4.92
CA ALA A 171 4.16 18.14 -4.89
C ALA A 171 3.64 18.27 -3.45
N ALA A 172 3.95 17.29 -2.60
CA ALA A 172 3.54 17.30 -1.20
C ALA A 172 4.17 18.45 -0.40
N VAL A 173 5.45 18.78 -0.65
CA VAL A 173 6.18 19.85 0.06
C VAL A 173 5.73 21.24 -0.40
N GLU A 174 5.58 21.44 -1.71
CA GLU A 174 5.42 22.77 -2.33
C GLU A 174 3.97 23.11 -2.74
N ASN A 175 3.02 22.20 -2.49
CA ASN A 175 1.62 22.29 -2.95
C ASN A 175 1.54 22.42 -4.47
N LEU A 176 2.27 21.56 -5.20
CA LEU A 176 2.21 21.48 -6.65
C LEU A 176 1.44 20.23 -7.07
N VAL A 177 0.72 20.28 -8.18
CA VAL A 177 0.16 19.06 -8.78
C VAL A 177 1.17 18.40 -9.71
N VAL A 178 1.16 17.08 -9.82
CA VAL A 178 2.00 16.38 -10.80
C VAL A 178 1.29 16.41 -12.15
N ALA A 179 1.95 16.90 -13.19
CA ALA A 179 1.34 17.03 -14.51
C ALA A 179 2.36 16.82 -15.64
N THR A 180 1.88 16.42 -16.83
CA THR A 180 2.68 16.53 -18.05
C THR A 180 2.75 18.00 -18.49
N PRO A 181 3.76 18.41 -19.30
CA PRO A 181 3.81 19.78 -19.82
C PRO A 181 2.57 20.17 -20.63
N ALA A 182 1.98 19.22 -21.37
CA ALA A 182 0.76 19.46 -22.13
C ALA A 182 -0.43 19.70 -21.20
N LEU A 183 -0.63 18.83 -20.20
CA LEU A 183 -1.73 18.95 -19.25
C LEU A 183 -1.62 20.23 -18.42
N ALA A 184 -0.41 20.60 -17.97
CA ALA A 184 -0.17 21.85 -17.25
C ALA A 184 -0.54 23.08 -18.09
N ARG A 185 -0.16 23.09 -19.37
CA ARG A 185 -0.53 24.17 -20.31
C ARG A 185 -2.05 24.24 -20.50
N ASP A 186 -2.69 23.11 -20.75
CA ASP A 186 -4.12 23.04 -21.06
C ASP A 186 -4.98 23.49 -19.85
N LEU A 187 -4.49 23.27 -18.62
CA LEU A 187 -5.13 23.70 -17.36
C LEU A 187 -4.64 25.07 -16.84
N HIS A 188 -3.80 25.77 -17.61
CA HIS A 188 -3.21 27.06 -17.23
C HIS A 188 -2.50 27.00 -15.87
N LEU A 189 -1.74 25.93 -15.63
CA LEU A 189 -0.92 25.73 -14.44
C LEU A 189 0.53 26.17 -14.73
N PRO A 190 1.08 27.11 -13.96
CA PRO A 190 2.50 27.44 -14.09
C PRO A 190 3.35 26.23 -13.68
N ILE A 191 4.25 25.80 -14.56
CA ILE A 191 5.26 24.78 -14.22
C ILE A 191 6.27 25.46 -13.28
N ARG A 192 6.28 25.06 -12.01
CA ARG A 192 7.18 25.59 -10.98
C ARG A 192 8.48 24.79 -10.89
N VAL A 193 8.38 23.49 -11.12
CA VAL A 193 9.51 22.56 -11.10
C VAL A 193 9.42 21.67 -12.33
N ASP A 194 10.52 21.54 -13.06
CA ASP A 194 10.63 20.65 -14.21
C ASP A 194 11.85 19.76 -13.97
N LEU A 195 11.64 18.47 -13.75
CA LEU A 195 12.72 17.55 -13.37
C LEU A 195 13.54 17.06 -14.57
N ARG A 196 13.12 17.39 -15.80
CA ARG A 196 13.77 16.89 -17.02
C ARG A 196 15.24 17.33 -17.09
N GLY A 197 16.14 16.37 -17.15
CA GLY A 197 17.59 16.60 -17.19
C GLY A 197 18.22 17.02 -15.87
N HIS A 198 17.47 17.01 -14.75
CA HIS A 198 18.01 17.35 -13.43
C HIS A 198 18.78 16.20 -12.76
N PHE A 199 18.45 14.96 -13.11
CA PHE A 199 19.10 13.77 -12.56
C PHE A 199 19.64 12.87 -13.68
N ALA A 200 20.82 12.33 -13.48
CA ALA A 200 21.45 11.40 -14.42
C ALA A 200 20.88 9.97 -14.31
N ASN A 201 20.31 9.60 -13.16
CA ASN A 201 19.78 8.27 -12.85
C ASN A 201 18.96 8.28 -11.55
N ASP A 202 18.35 7.13 -11.23
CA ASP A 202 17.49 6.94 -10.06
C ASP A 202 18.26 7.11 -8.74
N VAL A 203 19.55 6.75 -8.70
CA VAL A 203 20.38 6.92 -7.48
C VAL A 203 20.51 8.39 -7.12
N GLN A 204 20.73 9.26 -8.09
CA GLN A 204 20.84 10.71 -7.86
C GLN A 204 19.49 11.31 -7.44
N ALA A 205 18.40 10.84 -8.07
CA ALA A 205 17.04 11.24 -7.73
C ALA A 205 16.69 10.86 -6.28
N LEU A 206 16.97 9.62 -5.86
CA LEU A 206 16.76 9.17 -4.48
C LEU A 206 17.74 9.80 -3.47
N ALA A 207 18.96 10.15 -3.91
CA ALA A 207 19.87 10.92 -3.07
C ALA A 207 19.28 12.33 -2.78
N HIS A 208 18.72 12.99 -3.79
CA HIS A 208 18.01 14.27 -3.63
C HIS A 208 16.78 14.13 -2.71
N LEU A 209 15.99 13.07 -2.87
CA LEU A 209 14.91 12.76 -1.93
C LEU A 209 15.42 12.72 -0.49
N ARG A 210 16.48 11.95 -0.24
CA ARG A 210 17.02 11.75 1.10
C ARG A 210 17.61 13.02 1.71
N THR A 211 18.31 13.87 0.94
CA THR A 211 19.04 15.02 1.50
C THR A 211 18.26 16.33 1.48
N GLU A 212 17.43 16.57 0.46
CA GLU A 212 16.78 17.87 0.25
C GLU A 212 15.29 17.88 0.59
N LEU A 213 14.60 16.76 0.33
CA LEU A 213 13.14 16.65 0.48
C LEU A 213 12.77 16.04 1.84
N ALA A 214 13.29 14.86 2.17
CA ALA A 214 12.94 14.12 3.39
C ALA A 214 13.02 14.94 4.69
N PRO A 215 13.98 15.88 4.88
CA PRO A 215 13.99 16.75 6.07
C PRO A 215 12.77 17.66 6.24
N LYS A 216 11.99 17.89 5.17
CA LYS A 216 10.79 18.74 5.14
C LYS A 216 9.49 17.91 5.18
N MET A 217 9.61 16.58 5.25
CA MET A 217 8.53 15.62 5.10
C MET A 217 8.24 14.90 6.41
N ASN A 218 7.11 14.21 6.48
CA ASN A 218 6.74 13.38 7.61
C ASN A 218 7.65 12.13 7.65
N PRO A 219 8.53 11.98 8.67
CA PRO A 219 9.51 10.91 8.69
C PRO A 219 8.93 9.56 9.17
N TYR A 220 7.61 9.52 9.42
CA TYR A 220 6.88 8.36 9.93
C TYR A 220 5.94 7.71 8.92
N LEU A 221 5.85 8.24 7.70
CA LEU A 221 4.94 7.73 6.67
C LEU A 221 5.66 7.66 5.34
N PHE A 222 5.66 6.48 4.74
CA PHE A 222 6.28 6.20 3.47
C PHE A 222 5.30 5.49 2.55
N LEU A 223 5.56 5.56 1.24
CA LEU A 223 4.86 4.84 0.19
C LEU A 223 5.90 4.21 -0.74
N SER A 224 5.90 2.88 -0.82
CA SER A 224 6.70 2.14 -1.79
C SER A 224 5.81 1.66 -2.92
N LEU A 225 5.85 2.32 -4.07
CA LEU A 225 5.05 1.97 -5.25
C LEU A 225 5.84 2.16 -6.53
N ALA A 226 5.57 1.33 -7.52
CA ALA A 226 6.16 1.52 -8.84
C ALA A 226 5.61 2.82 -9.48
N PRO A 227 6.43 3.56 -10.26
CA PRO A 227 6.03 4.81 -10.88
C PRO A 227 4.74 4.77 -11.72
N ASP A 228 4.40 3.62 -12.31
CA ASP A 228 3.16 3.40 -13.05
C ASP A 228 1.95 3.12 -12.15
N GLU A 229 2.14 2.48 -10.99
CA GLU A 229 1.09 2.24 -9.98
C GLU A 229 0.74 3.50 -9.18
N LEU A 230 1.59 4.54 -9.19
CA LEU A 230 1.25 5.84 -8.60
C LEU A 230 -0.06 6.42 -9.16
N ALA A 231 -0.42 6.07 -10.40
CA ALA A 231 -1.68 6.46 -11.01
C ALA A 231 -2.91 5.69 -10.48
N ASP A 232 -2.74 4.74 -9.56
CA ASP A 232 -3.81 3.92 -8.97
C ASP A 232 -4.28 4.44 -7.58
N GLY A 233 -3.93 5.67 -7.21
CA GLY A 233 -4.70 6.44 -6.23
C GLY A 233 -4.35 6.30 -4.75
N ALA A 234 -3.33 5.51 -4.39
CA ALA A 234 -2.89 5.34 -3.00
C ALA A 234 -2.16 6.55 -2.38
N GLU A 235 -1.86 7.57 -3.18
CA GLU A 235 -0.98 8.69 -2.81
C GLU A 235 -1.71 9.82 -2.05
N ASP A 236 -3.04 9.87 -2.08
CA ASP A 236 -3.80 11.03 -1.59
C ASP A 236 -3.47 11.39 -0.14
N GLN A 237 -3.52 10.41 0.78
CA GLN A 237 -3.17 10.61 2.18
C GLN A 237 -1.67 10.81 2.39
N ILE A 238 -0.82 10.17 1.56
CA ILE A 238 0.63 10.33 1.60
C ILE A 238 0.96 11.80 1.33
N ILE A 239 0.39 12.39 0.29
CA ILE A 239 0.56 13.79 -0.06
C ILE A 239 -0.05 14.70 1.02
N ALA A 240 -1.26 14.39 1.49
CA ALA A 240 -1.92 15.17 2.53
C ALA A 240 -1.07 15.24 3.81
N ALA A 241 -0.50 14.12 4.24
CA ALA A 241 0.35 14.03 5.42
C ALA A 241 1.83 14.33 5.15
N ARG A 242 2.19 14.74 3.93
CA ARG A 242 3.58 14.95 3.48
C ARG A 242 4.49 13.74 3.73
N GLY A 243 3.98 12.53 3.56
CA GLY A 243 4.74 11.29 3.59
C GLY A 243 5.66 11.14 2.38
N ILE A 244 6.60 10.21 2.48
CA ILE A 244 7.70 10.04 1.54
C ILE A 244 7.42 8.90 0.55
N THR A 245 7.42 9.19 -0.74
CA THR A 245 7.22 8.18 -1.80
C THR A 245 8.56 7.76 -2.40
N PHE A 246 8.75 6.47 -2.66
CA PHE A 246 9.97 5.95 -3.29
C PHE A 246 9.73 4.61 -3.99
N TRP A 247 10.69 4.23 -4.85
CA TRP A 247 10.75 2.89 -5.44
C TRP A 247 12.19 2.41 -5.52
N ILE A 248 12.38 1.09 -5.53
CA ILE A 248 13.66 0.43 -5.79
C ILE A 248 13.42 -0.55 -6.93
N THR A 249 14.08 -0.32 -8.06
CA THR A 249 14.05 -1.20 -9.23
C THR A 249 14.79 -2.51 -8.95
N VAL A 250 14.39 -3.60 -9.58
CA VAL A 250 15.09 -4.90 -9.51
C VAL A 250 15.62 -5.37 -10.86
N PRO A 251 16.39 -6.49 -10.93
CA PRO A 251 17.04 -6.91 -12.17
C PRO A 251 16.16 -7.03 -13.42
N LYS A 252 14.86 -7.34 -13.30
CA LYS A 252 13.96 -7.37 -14.46
C LYS A 252 13.50 -5.98 -14.92
N GLU A 253 13.66 -4.96 -14.08
CA GLU A 253 13.41 -3.53 -14.38
C GLU A 253 14.70 -2.80 -14.78
N LYS A 254 15.85 -3.48 -14.90
CA LYS A 254 17.15 -2.86 -15.27
C LYS A 254 17.14 -2.12 -16.61
N SER A 255 16.21 -2.44 -17.50
CA SER A 255 16.03 -1.73 -18.76
C SER A 255 15.29 -0.40 -18.59
N ALA A 256 14.73 -0.12 -17.42
CA ALA A 256 14.09 1.14 -17.13
C ALA A 256 15.14 2.27 -17.12
N PRO A 257 14.80 3.45 -17.66
CA PRO A 257 15.73 4.58 -17.72
C PRO A 257 16.27 4.96 -16.34
N GLY A 258 17.59 4.99 -16.18
CA GLY A 258 18.22 5.41 -14.92
C GLY A 258 18.30 4.35 -13.81
N ALA A 259 17.79 3.13 -14.04
CA ALA A 259 17.74 2.08 -13.03
C ALA A 259 19.12 1.62 -12.54
N ASN A 260 19.28 1.55 -11.22
CA ASN A 260 20.43 0.99 -10.51
C ASN A 260 20.00 0.48 -9.12
N THR A 261 19.48 -0.74 -9.11
CA THR A 261 18.98 -1.45 -7.91
C THR A 261 19.88 -1.30 -6.67
N ALA A 262 21.19 -1.53 -6.82
CA ALA A 262 22.11 -1.52 -5.68
C ALA A 262 22.28 -0.10 -5.11
N GLY A 263 22.42 0.89 -5.98
CA GLY A 263 22.53 2.29 -5.58
C GLY A 263 21.24 2.83 -4.97
N GLU A 264 20.09 2.49 -5.56
CA GLU A 264 18.76 2.86 -5.06
C GLU A 264 18.49 2.29 -3.68
N LYS A 265 18.67 0.97 -3.51
CA LYS A 265 18.54 0.30 -2.22
C LYS A 265 19.43 0.97 -1.18
N GLY A 266 20.68 1.29 -1.54
CA GLY A 266 21.60 1.99 -0.65
C GLY A 266 21.16 3.41 -0.27
N GLN A 267 20.39 4.12 -1.10
CA GLN A 267 19.78 5.41 -0.70
C GLN A 267 18.60 5.20 0.25
N ILE A 268 17.76 4.18 0.02
CA ILE A 268 16.62 3.87 0.89
C ILE A 268 17.07 3.35 2.25
N GLU A 269 18.08 2.48 2.32
CA GLU A 269 18.69 2.05 3.59
C GLU A 269 19.19 3.26 4.41
N LYS A 270 19.86 4.22 3.76
CA LYS A 270 20.30 5.47 4.43
C LYS A 270 19.12 6.35 4.87
N LEU A 271 18.05 6.43 4.07
CA LEU A 271 16.83 7.16 4.43
C LEU A 271 16.14 6.51 5.63
N PHE A 272 15.99 5.19 5.63
CA PHE A 272 15.38 4.44 6.72
C PHE A 272 16.21 4.52 8.02
N ALA A 273 17.54 4.47 7.92
CA ALA A 273 18.45 4.70 9.05
C ALA A 273 18.32 6.11 9.63
N ALA A 274 18.08 7.12 8.79
CA ALA A 274 17.97 8.52 9.19
C ALA A 274 16.57 8.91 9.71
N THR A 275 15.58 8.02 9.63
CA THR A 275 14.20 8.29 10.04
C THR A 275 13.82 7.45 11.27
N PRO A 276 12.87 7.90 12.11
CA PRO A 276 12.52 7.21 13.35
C PRO A 276 12.04 5.77 13.14
N LEU A 277 12.19 4.94 14.18
CA LEU A 277 11.54 3.63 14.25
C LEU A 277 10.02 3.78 14.19
N ALA A 278 9.34 2.68 13.86
CA ALA A 278 7.89 2.61 13.81
C ALA A 278 7.26 3.61 12.82
N GLY A 279 8.01 3.97 11.78
CA GLY A 279 7.46 4.56 10.57
C GLY A 279 6.72 3.50 9.75
N VAL A 280 5.66 3.90 9.07
CA VAL A 280 4.83 2.99 8.26
C VAL A 280 5.22 3.09 6.79
N VAL A 281 5.55 1.96 6.19
CA VAL A 281 5.72 1.84 4.73
C VAL A 281 4.43 1.28 4.15
N ARG A 282 3.66 2.16 3.53
CA ARG A 282 2.50 1.81 2.71
C ARG A 282 2.92 1.36 1.32
N GLY A 283 1.96 0.85 0.54
CA GLY A 283 2.17 0.43 -0.85
C GLY A 283 2.10 -1.08 -1.00
N PHE A 284 2.90 -1.66 -1.89
CA PHE A 284 2.94 -3.11 -2.08
C PHE A 284 4.34 -3.57 -2.46
N TRP A 285 4.84 -4.54 -1.70
CA TRP A 285 6.02 -5.29 -2.07
C TRP A 285 5.56 -6.45 -2.95
N TRP A 286 5.86 -6.38 -4.25
CA TRP A 286 5.30 -7.28 -5.26
C TRP A 286 5.39 -8.76 -4.87
N ASN A 287 4.29 -9.50 -5.03
CA ASN A 287 4.28 -10.95 -4.80
C ASN A 287 4.95 -11.67 -5.98
N GLY A 288 6.24 -11.94 -5.83
CA GLY A 288 7.03 -12.76 -6.75
C GLY A 288 8.23 -12.03 -7.37
N PRO A 289 8.94 -12.69 -8.31
CA PRO A 289 10.14 -12.11 -8.89
C PRO A 289 9.81 -11.19 -10.06
N GLY A 290 10.34 -9.97 -10.05
CA GLY A 290 10.44 -9.16 -11.27
C GLY A 290 9.94 -7.73 -11.22
N ARG A 291 9.40 -7.28 -10.09
CA ARG A 291 8.95 -5.91 -9.89
C ARG A 291 9.26 -5.49 -8.47
N GLY A 292 10.03 -4.42 -8.30
CA GLY A 292 10.50 -4.02 -6.98
C GLY A 292 11.25 -5.12 -6.23
N LEU A 293 11.60 -4.89 -4.97
CA LEU A 293 12.33 -5.87 -4.16
C LEU A 293 11.61 -7.22 -4.00
N GLY A 294 10.31 -7.28 -4.26
CA GLY A 294 9.47 -8.43 -3.96
C GLY A 294 9.07 -8.48 -2.48
N GLU A 295 8.05 -9.28 -2.17
CA GLU A 295 7.42 -9.31 -0.85
C GLU A 295 8.41 -9.61 0.29
N ALA A 296 9.12 -10.74 0.20
CA ALA A 296 10.02 -11.18 1.25
C ALA A 296 11.15 -10.17 1.52
N ASP A 297 11.83 -9.69 0.47
CA ASP A 297 12.96 -8.76 0.62
C ASP A 297 12.51 -7.34 0.96
N GLY A 298 11.34 -6.90 0.49
CA GLY A 298 10.74 -5.62 0.84
C GLY A 298 10.32 -5.56 2.30
N VAL A 299 9.58 -6.57 2.77
CA VAL A 299 9.18 -6.71 4.18
C VAL A 299 10.42 -6.83 5.08
N ARG A 300 11.42 -7.61 4.65
CA ARG A 300 12.69 -7.75 5.38
C ARG A 300 13.42 -6.41 5.48
N LEU A 301 13.59 -5.68 4.37
CA LEU A 301 14.22 -4.36 4.37
C LEU A 301 13.50 -3.40 5.33
N ALA A 302 12.17 -3.30 5.26
CA ALA A 302 11.42 -2.44 6.16
C ALA A 302 11.63 -2.85 7.64
N SER A 303 11.56 -4.15 7.93
CA SER A 303 11.67 -4.69 9.28
C SER A 303 13.07 -4.54 9.90
N GLU A 304 14.13 -4.70 9.10
CA GLU A 304 15.53 -4.51 9.53
C GLU A 304 15.79 -3.08 10.05
N PHE A 305 15.05 -2.10 9.54
CA PHE A 305 15.10 -0.71 10.00
C PHE A 305 13.94 -0.33 10.95
N GLY A 306 13.22 -1.33 11.47
CA GLY A 306 12.12 -1.16 12.41
C GLY A 306 10.94 -0.37 11.83
N LYS A 307 10.72 -0.44 10.52
CA LYS A 307 9.53 0.09 9.83
C LYS A 307 8.44 -0.98 9.77
N VAL A 308 7.19 -0.55 9.78
CA VAL A 308 6.03 -1.43 9.70
C VAL A 308 5.45 -1.35 8.29
N THR A 309 5.32 -2.50 7.62
CA THR A 309 4.68 -2.58 6.30
C THR A 309 3.17 -2.64 6.46
N VAL A 310 2.43 -1.88 5.64
CA VAL A 310 0.97 -1.95 5.55
C VAL A 310 0.56 -1.94 4.07
N VAL A 311 0.10 -3.09 3.55
CA VAL A 311 -0.23 -3.20 2.12
C VAL A 311 -1.47 -2.38 1.81
N SER A 312 -1.36 -1.43 0.87
CA SER A 312 -2.39 -0.40 0.62
C SER A 312 -2.18 0.36 -0.69
N ASN A 313 -1.67 -0.32 -1.73
CA ASN A 313 -1.35 0.23 -3.05
C ASN A 313 -2.56 0.58 -3.95
N HIS A 314 -3.75 0.06 -3.63
CA HIS A 314 -4.99 0.32 -4.36
C HIS A 314 -6.10 0.81 -3.41
N ILE A 315 -5.71 1.47 -2.32
CA ILE A 315 -6.67 2.15 -1.45
C ILE A 315 -6.82 3.60 -1.88
N HIS A 316 -8.02 3.95 -2.34
CA HIS A 316 -8.36 5.32 -2.68
C HIS A 316 -8.97 6.07 -1.48
N ASN A 317 -8.93 7.41 -1.55
CA ASN A 317 -9.65 8.31 -0.63
C ASN A 317 -9.25 8.18 0.85
N LEU A 318 -8.06 7.67 1.18
CA LEU A 318 -7.61 7.55 2.58
C LEU A 318 -7.42 8.90 3.27
N SER A 319 -7.14 9.96 2.50
CA SER A 319 -7.15 11.33 3.01
C SER A 319 -8.53 11.73 3.56
N VAL A 320 -9.61 11.15 3.03
CA VAL A 320 -10.98 11.32 3.55
C VAL A 320 -11.25 10.34 4.69
N PHE A 321 -11.05 9.04 4.46
CA PHE A 321 -11.41 8.00 5.43
C PHE A 321 -10.65 8.11 6.74
N SER A 322 -9.38 8.51 6.71
CA SER A 322 -8.58 8.66 7.94
C SER A 322 -9.11 9.74 8.88
N GLY A 323 -9.86 10.71 8.35
CA GLY A 323 -10.49 11.78 9.13
C GLY A 323 -11.90 11.48 9.61
N VAL A 324 -12.52 10.38 9.15
CA VAL A 324 -13.87 10.01 9.59
C VAL A 324 -13.86 9.72 11.10
N PRO A 325 -14.65 10.46 11.90
CA PRO A 325 -14.72 10.21 13.33
C PRO A 325 -15.41 8.86 13.59
N LEU A 326 -14.66 7.95 14.19
CA LEU A 326 -15.17 6.65 14.59
C LEU A 326 -15.85 6.77 15.96
N THR A 327 -17.10 6.32 16.04
CA THR A 327 -17.66 5.88 17.31
C THR A 327 -16.87 4.65 17.77
N LYS A 328 -16.64 4.49 19.08
CA LYS A 328 -15.89 3.35 19.63
C LYS A 328 -16.47 2.03 19.09
N LEU A 329 -15.66 1.28 18.33
CA LEU A 329 -15.99 -0.05 17.85
C LEU A 329 -15.25 -1.06 18.74
N ASP A 330 -16.00 -1.89 19.46
CA ASP A 330 -15.43 -2.96 20.29
C ASP A 330 -15.75 -4.31 19.64
N GLN A 331 -14.72 -5.10 19.35
CA GLN A 331 -14.92 -6.49 18.91
C GLN A 331 -15.55 -7.28 20.05
N LYS A 332 -16.59 -8.06 19.76
CA LYS A 332 -17.26 -8.89 20.77
C LYS A 332 -16.28 -9.91 21.33
N PHE A 333 -16.02 -9.84 22.63
CA PHE A 333 -15.23 -10.84 23.33
C PHE A 333 -16.06 -12.09 23.61
N VAL A 334 -15.51 -13.26 23.31
CA VAL A 334 -16.10 -14.56 23.67
C VAL A 334 -15.15 -15.25 24.64
N PRO A 335 -15.59 -15.59 25.87
CA PRO A 335 -14.72 -16.24 26.83
C PRO A 335 -14.30 -17.64 26.35
N PRO A 336 -13.09 -18.11 26.73
CA PRO A 336 -12.64 -19.45 26.39
C PRO A 336 -13.65 -20.52 26.84
N ARG A 337 -13.96 -21.46 25.94
CA ARG A 337 -14.87 -22.58 26.23
C ARG A 337 -14.07 -23.77 26.76
N LYS A 338 -14.64 -24.52 27.71
CA LYS A 338 -14.07 -25.80 28.12
C LYS A 338 -14.13 -26.77 26.95
N LEU A 339 -12.96 -27.27 26.53
CA LEU A 339 -12.85 -28.22 25.44
C LEU A 339 -13.11 -29.65 25.94
N ASP A 340 -14.02 -30.36 25.27
CA ASP A 340 -14.23 -31.79 25.39
C ASP A 340 -13.09 -32.54 24.69
N ARG A 341 -12.32 -33.33 25.45
CA ARG A 341 -11.14 -34.05 24.97
C ARG A 341 -11.45 -35.21 24.03
N SER A 342 -12.71 -35.62 23.90
CA SER A 342 -13.13 -36.67 22.96
C SER A 342 -13.35 -36.18 21.52
N LYS A 343 -13.23 -34.87 21.28
CA LYS A 343 -13.58 -34.23 20.00
C LYS A 343 -12.36 -33.65 19.29
N ILE A 344 -12.49 -33.52 17.98
CA ILE A 344 -11.58 -32.75 17.12
C ILE A 344 -12.19 -31.36 16.94
N TYR A 345 -11.37 -30.31 17.09
CA TYR A 345 -11.76 -28.92 16.87
C TYR A 345 -11.06 -28.40 15.62
N LEU A 346 -11.83 -27.73 14.77
CA LEU A 346 -11.34 -27.08 13.56
C LEU A 346 -11.67 -25.59 13.66
N SER A 347 -10.76 -24.75 13.18
CA SER A 347 -10.97 -23.32 13.00
C SER A 347 -10.49 -22.93 11.61
N PHE A 348 -11.21 -22.01 10.98
CA PHE A 348 -10.87 -21.43 9.69
C PHE A 348 -10.62 -19.95 9.90
N THR A 349 -9.52 -19.43 9.36
CA THR A 349 -9.19 -18.01 9.41
C THR A 349 -8.83 -17.57 8.00
N ILE A 350 -9.45 -16.49 7.53
CA ILE A 350 -9.12 -15.87 6.25
C ILE A 350 -7.80 -15.11 6.41
N SER A 351 -6.85 -15.37 5.51
CA SER A 351 -5.55 -14.70 5.41
C SER A 351 -5.68 -13.30 4.78
N ASP A 352 -4.56 -12.60 4.57
CA ASP A 352 -4.49 -11.31 3.84
C ASP A 352 -5.23 -10.15 4.53
N GLY A 353 -5.48 -10.30 5.84
CA GLY A 353 -6.13 -9.30 6.67
C GLY A 353 -5.28 -8.06 6.97
N ASP A 354 -3.97 -8.18 6.81
CA ASP A 354 -2.97 -7.11 6.89
C ASP A 354 -2.97 -6.21 5.63
N ASN A 355 -3.52 -6.72 4.53
CA ASN A 355 -3.65 -5.98 3.29
C ASN A 355 -4.92 -5.14 3.33
N LEU A 356 -4.79 -3.83 3.58
CA LEU A 356 -5.92 -2.93 3.66
C LEU A 356 -6.80 -2.97 2.40
N ASN A 357 -6.21 -3.21 1.21
CA ASN A 357 -6.96 -3.31 -0.05
C ASN A 357 -8.10 -4.35 0.04
N THR A 358 -7.88 -5.45 0.77
CA THR A 358 -8.88 -6.50 0.90
C THR A 358 -10.12 -6.03 1.64
N TRP A 359 -9.96 -5.16 2.63
CA TRP A 359 -11.07 -4.60 3.40
C TRP A 359 -11.93 -3.61 2.61
N GLN A 360 -11.31 -2.83 1.72
CA GLN A 360 -12.04 -1.85 0.91
C GLN A 360 -12.75 -2.51 -0.28
N ASP A 361 -12.23 -3.62 -0.79
CA ASP A 361 -12.72 -4.26 -2.01
C ASP A 361 -12.98 -5.76 -1.80
N PHE A 362 -11.92 -6.56 -1.77
CA PHE A 362 -11.98 -8.01 -1.97
C PHE A 362 -12.88 -8.78 -0.98
N PHE A 363 -12.85 -8.42 0.30
CA PHE A 363 -13.58 -9.13 1.35
C PHE A 363 -15.09 -8.90 1.33
N SER A 364 -15.58 -7.84 0.67
CA SER A 364 -17.02 -7.62 0.48
C SER A 364 -17.73 -8.87 -0.09
N ASN A 365 -17.10 -9.51 -1.09
CA ASN A 365 -17.60 -10.74 -1.72
C ASN A 365 -17.85 -11.88 -0.73
N TRP A 366 -17.08 -11.95 0.35
CA TRP A 366 -17.27 -12.96 1.38
C TRP A 366 -18.45 -12.67 2.29
N PHE A 367 -18.71 -11.39 2.58
CA PHE A 367 -19.88 -10.96 3.37
C PHE A 367 -21.18 -11.07 2.56
N GLU A 368 -21.11 -10.93 1.24
CA GLU A 368 -22.22 -11.07 0.31
C GLU A 368 -22.54 -12.53 -0.06
N SER A 369 -21.61 -13.45 0.19
CA SER A 369 -21.77 -14.87 -0.09
C SER A 369 -23.02 -15.44 0.60
N PRO A 370 -23.83 -16.30 -0.07
CA PRO A 370 -24.98 -16.96 0.55
C PRO A 370 -24.59 -17.97 1.65
N TYR A 371 -23.28 -18.19 1.86
CA TYR A 371 -22.75 -19.01 2.95
C TYR A 371 -22.28 -18.19 4.16
N HIS A 372 -22.24 -16.86 4.06
CA HIS A 372 -21.88 -16.00 5.17
C HIS A 372 -22.82 -16.24 6.36
N GLY A 373 -22.23 -16.46 7.55
CA GLY A 373 -22.97 -16.79 8.77
C GLY A 373 -23.42 -18.25 8.92
N LYS A 374 -23.22 -19.14 7.92
CA LYS A 374 -23.58 -20.57 8.03
C LYS A 374 -22.56 -21.41 8.80
N PHE A 375 -21.34 -20.91 8.97
CA PHE A 375 -20.30 -21.52 9.81
C PHE A 375 -19.39 -20.43 10.39
N ALA A 376 -18.64 -20.77 11.43
CA ALA A 376 -17.72 -19.84 12.07
C ALA A 376 -16.44 -19.69 11.24
N VAL A 377 -16.06 -18.44 10.97
CA VAL A 377 -14.82 -18.08 10.28
C VAL A 377 -14.17 -16.89 10.98
N GLY A 378 -12.86 -17.00 11.21
CA GLY A 378 -12.01 -15.92 11.70
C GLY A 378 -11.50 -15.06 10.56
N TRP A 379 -11.16 -13.82 10.88
CA TRP A 379 -10.64 -12.84 9.93
C TRP A 379 -9.38 -12.21 10.52
N GLY A 380 -8.26 -12.25 9.80
CA GLY A 380 -7.16 -11.34 10.12
C GLY A 380 -7.60 -9.91 9.80
N MET A 381 -7.26 -8.92 10.63
CA MET A 381 -7.54 -7.50 10.42
C MET A 381 -6.36 -6.69 10.96
N GLY A 382 -5.72 -5.88 10.11
CA GLY A 382 -4.48 -5.15 10.42
C GLY A 382 -4.54 -3.66 10.16
#